data_AF-A0A2D8NJB0-F1
#
_entry.id   AF-A0A2D8NJB0-F1
#
_cell.length_a   1.000
_cell.length_b   1.000
_cell.length_c   1.000
_cell.angle_alpha   90.00
_cell.angle_beta   90.00
_cell.angle_gamma   90.00
#
_symmetry.space_group_name_H-M   'P 1'
#
loop_
_entity.id
_entity.type
_entity.pdbx_description
1 polymer ?
#
loop_
_entity_poly.entity_id
_entity_poly.type
_entity_poly.pdbx_seq_one_letter_code
_entity_poly.pdbx_strand_id
1 'polypeptide(L)'
;MVTFGFVANVITVVAGLVAIFGVVWAILGRAMLTVNTDVNPGPAPSLVVRVSSTGSNPVHDVELAVGALDDNTFALWGDGAGRRSALNRGETLTVTAFDDATTSFGSPPFEGEHRHPMKPGEGCYVTVQWRSPLFPWRRKSRTYAWPPALRFASRQPKLLRWQAESRFFERAHDPRNNSARLGFTRPKWAPPQATAATDPTFNALVAENKGVVLVGFGAAWQGEFWLGVQRMLHALAANYAPRIKVLIVTIEDCPIAASKYTTGTFPHFKLFRNGQVVASHDGAGSMPDIEAGLAPHLTSLR
;
A
#
# COMPACT_ATOMS: atom_id res chain seq x y z
N MET A 1 -40.00 13.23 59.56
CA MET A 1 -40.04 13.50 58.10
C MET A 1 -38.70 13.93 57.51
N VAL A 2 -37.79 14.59 58.25
CA VAL A 2 -36.49 15.08 57.71
C VAL A 2 -35.47 13.96 57.39
N THR A 3 -35.50 12.85 58.12
CA THR A 3 -34.59 11.71 57.93
C THR A 3 -34.81 10.96 56.62
N PHE A 4 -36.04 10.96 56.08
CA PHE A 4 -36.38 10.20 54.87
C PHE A 4 -35.84 10.86 53.59
N GLY A 5 -35.86 12.20 53.52
CA GLY A 5 -35.30 12.96 52.40
C GLY A 5 -33.77 12.90 52.32
N PHE A 6 -33.09 12.81 53.47
CA PHE A 6 -31.64 12.64 53.52
C PHE A 6 -31.20 11.28 52.95
N VAL A 7 -31.90 10.20 53.33
CA VAL A 7 -31.63 8.85 52.82
C VAL A 7 -31.85 8.77 51.31
N ALA A 8 -32.92 9.38 50.78
CA ALA A 8 -33.19 9.41 49.35
C ALA A 8 -32.08 10.13 48.55
N ASN A 9 -31.60 11.29 49.03
CA ASN A 9 -30.51 12.02 48.39
C ASN A 9 -29.20 11.23 48.39
N VAL A 10 -28.88 10.55 49.50
CA VAL A 10 -27.69 9.68 49.58
C VAL A 10 -27.78 8.54 48.55
N ILE A 11 -28.94 7.90 48.40
CA ILE A 11 -29.15 6.84 47.42
C ILE A 11 -28.97 7.36 45.98
N THR A 12 -29.52 8.52 45.64
CA THR A 12 -29.37 9.12 44.30
C THR A 12 -27.92 9.48 43.99
N VAL A 13 -27.18 10.05 44.96
CA VAL A 13 -25.76 10.37 44.80
C VAL A 13 -24.92 9.11 44.64
N VAL A 14 -25.17 8.08 45.45
CA VAL A 14 -24.50 6.78 45.33
C VAL A 14 -24.79 6.12 43.98
N ALA A 15 -26.05 6.13 43.52
CA ALA A 15 -26.42 5.60 42.21
C ALA A 15 -25.72 6.35 41.06
N GLY A 16 -25.63 7.69 41.15
CA GLY A 16 -24.88 8.51 40.19
C GLY A 16 -23.40 8.16 40.17
N LEU A 17 -22.77 7.99 41.34
CA LEU A 17 -21.36 7.58 41.45
C LEU A 17 -21.12 6.18 40.90
N VAL A 18 -22.00 5.21 41.17
CA VAL A 18 -21.91 3.85 40.61
C VAL A 18 -22.08 3.86 39.09
N ALA A 19 -23.00 4.67 38.56
CA ALA A 19 -23.16 4.82 37.11
C ALA A 19 -21.93 5.45 36.45
N ILE A 20 -21.38 6.52 37.03
CA ILE A 20 -20.14 7.15 36.57
C ILE A 20 -18.98 6.16 36.63
N PHE A 21 -18.83 5.44 37.76
CA PHE A 21 -17.78 4.44 37.92
C PHE A 21 -17.92 3.30 36.92
N GLY A 22 -19.14 2.82 36.66
CA GLY A 22 -19.43 1.82 35.63
C GLY A 22 -19.07 2.30 34.23
N VAL A 23 -19.36 3.56 33.89
CA VAL A 23 -18.97 4.17 32.61
C VAL A 23 -17.45 4.32 32.50
N VAL A 24 -16.79 4.79 33.56
CA VAL A 24 -15.33 4.94 33.63
C VAL A 24 -14.65 3.57 33.51
N TRP A 25 -15.14 2.56 34.21
CA TRP A 25 -14.62 1.19 34.12
C TRP A 25 -14.86 0.59 32.73
N ALA A 26 -16.02 0.83 32.12
CA ALA A 26 -16.30 0.46 30.74
C ALA A 26 -15.48 1.25 29.69
N ILE A 27 -14.84 2.37 30.07
CA ILE A 27 -13.89 3.11 29.24
C ILE A 27 -12.46 2.59 29.45
N LEU A 28 -12.05 2.36 30.69
CA LEU A 28 -10.71 1.91 31.07
C LEU A 28 -10.46 0.42 30.79
N GLY A 29 -11.50 -0.41 30.84
CA GLY A 29 -11.46 -1.85 30.55
C GLY A 29 -11.68 -2.19 29.07
N ARG A 30 -11.55 -1.25 28.13
CA ARG A 30 -11.87 -1.54 26.72
C ARG A 30 -10.84 -2.46 26.09
N ALA A 31 -11.31 -3.50 25.41
CA ALA A 31 -10.47 -4.24 24.48
C ALA A 31 -10.03 -3.29 23.36
N MET A 32 -8.72 -3.15 23.17
CA MET A 32 -8.14 -2.20 22.23
C MET A 32 -7.22 -2.93 21.26
N LEU A 33 -7.58 -2.88 19.98
CA LEU A 33 -6.82 -3.46 18.89
C LEU A 33 -6.01 -2.36 18.20
N THR A 34 -4.69 -2.50 18.23
CA THR A 34 -3.76 -1.65 17.52
C THR A 34 -3.27 -2.39 16.28
N VAL A 35 -3.19 -1.68 15.16
CA VAL A 35 -2.66 -2.24 13.91
C VAL A 35 -1.61 -1.27 13.40
N ASN A 36 -0.38 -1.76 13.32
CA ASN A 36 0.78 -1.02 12.83
C ASN A 36 1.20 -1.61 11.48
N THR A 37 1.56 -0.73 10.54
CA THR A 37 2.05 -1.12 9.22
C THR A 37 3.47 -0.61 9.05
N ASP A 38 4.35 -1.48 8.58
CA ASP A 38 5.75 -1.18 8.31
C ASP A 38 6.05 -1.54 6.86
N VAL A 39 6.62 -0.60 6.11
CA VAL A 39 6.97 -0.79 4.71
C VAL A 39 8.48 -0.75 4.62
N ASN A 40 9.08 -1.88 4.23
CA ASN A 40 10.50 -1.93 3.94
C ASN A 40 10.72 -1.48 2.50
N PRO A 41 11.39 -0.34 2.27
CA PRO A 41 11.68 0.14 0.92
C PRO A 41 12.71 -0.77 0.24
N GLY A 42 12.69 -0.78 -1.08
CA GLY A 42 13.64 -1.53 -1.91
C GLY A 42 13.15 -1.62 -3.35
N PRO A 43 13.87 -2.36 -4.22
CA PRO A 43 13.42 -2.64 -5.58
C PRO A 43 12.16 -3.53 -5.60
N ALA A 44 11.98 -4.37 -4.57
CA ALA A 44 10.79 -5.16 -4.33
C ALA A 44 10.27 -4.90 -2.89
N PRO A 45 9.51 -3.81 -2.66
CA PRO A 45 9.07 -3.44 -1.32
C PRO A 45 8.22 -4.52 -0.66
N SER A 46 8.39 -4.69 0.65
CA SER A 46 7.59 -5.60 1.49
C SER A 46 6.77 -4.82 2.53
N LEU A 47 5.66 -5.42 2.97
CA LEU A 47 4.75 -4.85 3.96
C LEU A 47 4.60 -5.81 5.14
N VAL A 48 4.79 -5.29 6.34
CA VAL A 48 4.51 -5.99 7.59
C VAL A 48 3.33 -5.33 8.29
N VAL A 49 2.24 -6.06 8.48
CA VAL A 49 1.07 -5.62 9.23
C VAL A 49 1.05 -6.35 10.57
N ARG A 50 1.24 -5.61 11.67
CA ARG A 50 1.23 -6.14 13.04
C ARG A 50 -0.06 -5.74 13.74
N VAL A 51 -0.82 -6.72 14.17
CA VAL A 51 -2.10 -6.58 14.87
C VAL A 51 -1.91 -7.03 16.31
N SER A 52 -1.99 -6.10 17.25
CA SER A 52 -1.75 -6.38 18.68
C SER A 52 -2.90 -5.92 19.56
N SER A 53 -3.11 -6.65 20.66
CA SER A 53 -4.04 -6.25 21.71
C SER A 53 -3.30 -5.43 22.76
N THR A 54 -3.65 -4.15 22.86
CA THR A 54 -3.02 -3.19 23.79
C THR A 54 -3.91 -2.85 24.99
N GLY A 55 -5.19 -3.23 24.94
CA GLY A 55 -6.16 -2.99 26.01
C GLY A 55 -6.01 -3.95 27.18
N SER A 56 -6.67 -3.62 28.29
CA SER A 56 -6.69 -4.44 29.51
C SER A 56 -7.48 -5.74 29.35
N ASN A 57 -8.44 -5.77 28.40
CA ASN A 57 -9.27 -6.93 28.10
C ASN A 57 -8.93 -7.51 26.71
N PRO A 58 -9.09 -8.83 26.52
CA PRO A 58 -8.80 -9.49 25.26
C PRO A 58 -9.74 -9.02 24.14
N VAL A 59 -9.22 -8.99 22.91
CA VAL A 59 -10.02 -8.73 21.71
C VAL A 59 -10.52 -10.06 21.17
N HIS A 60 -11.82 -10.23 21.06
CA HIS A 60 -12.40 -11.52 20.66
C HIS A 60 -12.67 -11.62 19.16
N ASP A 61 -12.66 -12.87 18.68
CA ASP A 61 -12.96 -13.27 17.32
C ASP A 61 -12.13 -12.50 16.29
N VAL A 62 -10.81 -12.38 16.51
CA VAL A 62 -9.92 -11.69 15.58
C VAL A 62 -9.68 -12.58 14.36
N GLU A 63 -9.85 -12.01 13.18
CA GLU A 63 -9.66 -12.69 11.90
C GLU A 63 -8.86 -11.80 10.97
N LEU A 64 -7.86 -12.39 10.33
CA LEU A 64 -7.02 -11.77 9.34
C LEU A 64 -7.28 -12.45 8.00
N ALA A 65 -7.44 -11.63 6.96
CA ALA A 65 -7.47 -12.08 5.59
C ALA A 65 -6.49 -11.25 4.78
N VAL A 66 -5.78 -11.90 3.86
CA VAL A 66 -4.88 -11.24 2.93
C VAL A 66 -5.22 -11.69 1.52
N GLY A 67 -5.09 -10.77 0.56
CA GLY A 67 -5.26 -11.12 -0.84
C GLY A 67 -4.37 -10.28 -1.73
N ALA A 68 -3.96 -10.87 -2.85
CA ALA A 68 -3.15 -10.19 -3.85
C ALA A 68 -3.99 -9.24 -4.70
N LEU A 69 -3.34 -8.20 -5.24
CA LEU A 69 -3.95 -7.20 -6.12
C LEU A 69 -3.16 -7.11 -7.42
N ASP A 70 -3.86 -7.05 -8.56
CA ASP A 70 -3.22 -6.72 -9.83
C ASP A 70 -3.01 -5.20 -10.01
N ASP A 71 -2.46 -4.79 -11.16
CA ASP A 71 -2.23 -3.40 -11.55
C ASP A 71 -3.50 -2.53 -11.63
N ASN A 72 -4.67 -3.17 -11.77
CA ASN A 72 -5.98 -2.52 -11.80
C ASN A 72 -6.69 -2.61 -10.45
N THR A 73 -5.99 -3.02 -9.39
CA THR A 73 -6.53 -3.22 -8.05
C THR A 73 -7.66 -4.26 -7.98
N PHE A 74 -7.70 -5.17 -8.96
CA PHE A 74 -8.56 -6.35 -8.92
C PHE A 74 -7.97 -7.33 -7.89
N ALA A 75 -8.82 -7.83 -7.00
CA ALA A 75 -8.48 -8.86 -6.02
C ALA A 75 -8.24 -10.17 -6.77
N LEU A 76 -6.99 -10.59 -6.73
CA LEU A 76 -6.60 -11.94 -7.08
C LEU A 76 -6.96 -12.87 -5.91
N TRP A 77 -6.53 -14.12 -6.02
CA TRP A 77 -6.67 -15.09 -4.95
C TRP A 77 -6.26 -14.50 -3.58
N GLY A 78 -6.98 -14.91 -2.54
CA GLY A 78 -6.69 -14.52 -1.17
C GLY A 78 -6.89 -15.72 -0.25
N ASP A 79 -6.16 -15.72 0.84
CA ASP A 79 -6.18 -16.75 1.86
C ASP A 79 -6.50 -16.16 3.24
N GLY A 80 -7.03 -17.02 4.11
CA GLY A 80 -7.18 -16.67 5.52
C GLY A 80 -5.80 -16.50 6.14
N ALA A 81 -5.46 -15.31 6.60
CA ALA A 81 -4.19 -14.99 7.26
C ALA A 81 -4.20 -15.30 8.76
N GLY A 82 -5.13 -16.13 9.21
CA GLY A 82 -5.25 -16.61 10.58
C GLY A 82 -6.50 -16.11 11.32
N ARG A 83 -6.95 -16.92 12.27
CA ARG A 83 -8.06 -16.61 13.17
C ARG A 83 -7.66 -16.89 14.61
N ARG A 84 -8.12 -16.04 15.53
CA ARG A 84 -7.96 -16.18 16.98
C ARG A 84 -9.31 -15.92 17.65
N SER A 85 -9.72 -16.85 18.52
CA SER A 85 -10.94 -16.69 19.33
C SER A 85 -10.80 -15.52 20.32
N ALA A 86 -9.59 -15.29 20.83
CA ALA A 86 -9.21 -14.15 21.63
C ALA A 86 -7.75 -13.77 21.34
N LEU A 87 -7.46 -12.47 21.32
CA LEU A 87 -6.11 -11.92 21.30
C LEU A 87 -5.86 -11.23 22.65
N ASN A 88 -5.05 -11.86 23.49
CA ASN A 88 -4.73 -11.38 24.82
C ASN A 88 -3.73 -10.23 24.77
N ARG A 89 -3.64 -9.47 25.87
CA ARG A 89 -2.71 -8.35 25.97
C ARG A 89 -1.28 -8.81 25.71
N GLY A 90 -0.60 -8.15 24.77
CA GLY A 90 0.77 -8.49 24.38
C GLY A 90 0.88 -9.54 23.25
N GLU A 91 -0.18 -10.29 22.97
CA GLU A 91 -0.21 -11.17 21.80
C GLU A 91 -0.31 -10.34 20.51
N THR A 92 0.36 -10.83 19.47
CA THR A 92 0.43 -10.17 18.17
C THR A 92 0.20 -11.18 17.06
N LEU A 93 -0.58 -10.78 16.07
CA LEU A 93 -0.64 -11.44 14.77
C LEU A 93 0.09 -10.59 13.74
N THR A 94 0.91 -11.23 12.91
CA THR A 94 1.74 -10.53 11.92
C THR A 94 1.44 -11.08 10.55
N VAL A 95 1.13 -10.21 9.60
CA VAL A 95 1.08 -10.54 8.17
C VAL A 95 2.29 -9.90 7.51
N THR A 96 3.17 -10.72 6.94
CA THR A 96 4.32 -10.27 6.15
C THR A 96 4.04 -10.57 4.69
N ALA A 97 3.77 -9.53 3.91
CA ALA A 97 3.63 -9.62 2.46
C ALA A 97 4.97 -9.29 1.81
N PHE A 98 5.52 -10.24 1.06
CA PHE A 98 6.86 -10.15 0.48
C PHE A 98 6.89 -10.66 -0.96
N ASP A 99 7.98 -10.34 -1.65
CA ASP A 99 8.25 -10.81 -3.00
C ASP A 99 8.91 -12.19 -2.97
N ASP A 100 8.24 -13.20 -3.52
CA ASP A 100 8.70 -14.59 -3.45
C ASP A 100 9.95 -14.89 -4.30
N ALA A 101 10.23 -14.06 -5.30
CA ALA A 101 11.39 -14.20 -6.16
C ALA A 101 12.68 -13.69 -5.50
N THR A 102 12.58 -12.79 -4.51
CA THR A 102 13.74 -12.12 -3.92
C THR A 102 13.90 -12.33 -2.42
N THR A 103 12.85 -12.79 -1.72
CA THR A 103 12.87 -12.96 -0.27
C THR A 103 12.65 -14.41 0.11
N SER A 104 13.63 -15.01 0.78
CA SER A 104 13.53 -16.32 1.42
C SER A 104 13.69 -16.20 2.93
N PHE A 105 12.95 -17.01 3.69
CA PHE A 105 13.05 -17.04 5.15
C PHE A 105 13.86 -18.25 5.61
N GLY A 106 14.84 -18.04 6.50
CA GLY A 106 15.70 -19.10 7.05
C GLY A 106 15.07 -19.94 8.17
N SER A 107 13.85 -19.60 8.62
CA SER A 107 13.13 -20.29 9.68
C SER A 107 11.66 -20.49 9.30
N PRO A 108 10.95 -21.49 9.84
CA PRO A 108 9.50 -21.59 9.66
C PRO A 108 8.78 -20.38 10.30
N PRO A 109 7.52 -20.08 9.90
CA PRO A 109 6.72 -19.04 10.53
C PRO A 109 6.54 -19.30 12.03
N PHE A 110 6.68 -18.27 12.86
CA PHE A 110 6.36 -18.38 14.28
C PHE A 110 4.85 -18.32 14.53
N GLU A 111 4.41 -18.63 15.75
CA GLU A 111 2.98 -18.62 16.07
C GLU A 111 2.37 -17.21 15.86
N GLY A 112 1.32 -17.13 15.05
CA GLY A 112 0.67 -15.86 14.72
C GLY A 112 1.34 -15.09 13.59
N GLU A 113 2.43 -15.61 13.01
CA GLU A 113 3.01 -15.12 11.77
C GLU A 113 2.33 -15.77 10.57
N HIS A 114 1.83 -14.95 9.65
CA HIS A 114 1.39 -15.34 8.34
C HIS A 114 2.28 -14.69 7.29
N ARG A 115 2.89 -15.52 6.44
CA ARG A 115 3.78 -15.09 5.36
C ARG A 115 3.04 -15.22 4.04
N HIS A 116 2.72 -14.08 3.44
CA HIS A 116 1.99 -14.01 2.19
C HIS A 116 2.96 -13.73 1.02
N PRO A 117 3.32 -14.76 0.23
CA PRO A 117 4.12 -14.57 -0.97
C PRO A 117 3.30 -13.82 -2.03
N MET A 118 3.87 -12.75 -2.58
CA MET A 118 3.32 -12.00 -3.69
C MET A 118 4.21 -12.18 -4.91
N LYS A 119 3.60 -12.26 -6.08
CA LYS A 119 4.37 -12.21 -7.32
C LYS A 119 5.03 -10.83 -7.47
N PRO A 120 6.08 -10.74 -8.29
CA PRO A 120 6.86 -9.51 -8.42
C PRO A 120 6.09 -8.24 -8.83
N GLY A 121 4.91 -8.35 -9.46
CA GLY A 121 4.08 -7.21 -9.88
C GLY A 121 2.85 -6.94 -9.03
N GLU A 122 2.55 -7.80 -8.06
CA GLU A 122 1.30 -7.74 -7.32
C GLU A 122 1.37 -6.70 -6.19
N GLY A 123 0.22 -6.13 -5.83
CA GLY A 123 0.02 -5.51 -4.53
C GLY A 123 -0.67 -6.49 -3.60
N CYS A 124 -1.09 -6.01 -2.43
CA CYS A 124 -1.95 -6.80 -1.56
C CYS A 124 -2.95 -5.92 -0.81
N TYR A 125 -3.90 -6.56 -0.13
CA TYR A 125 -4.66 -5.93 0.92
C TYR A 125 -4.67 -6.84 2.15
N VAL A 126 -4.69 -6.25 3.34
CA VAL A 126 -4.84 -6.97 4.61
C VAL A 126 -6.09 -6.48 5.31
N THR A 127 -7.01 -7.39 5.60
CA THR A 127 -8.24 -7.09 6.32
C THR A 127 -8.18 -7.66 7.72
N VAL A 128 -8.47 -6.82 8.69
CA VAL A 128 -8.53 -7.17 10.11
C VAL A 128 -9.96 -7.02 10.58
N GLN A 129 -10.58 -8.13 10.96
CA GLN A 129 -11.92 -8.16 11.52
C GLN A 129 -11.90 -8.62 12.97
N TRP A 130 -12.77 -8.05 13.80
CA TRP A 130 -12.91 -8.46 15.19
C TRP A 130 -14.30 -8.16 15.75
N ARG A 131 -14.66 -8.82 16.86
CA ARG A 131 -15.92 -8.53 17.55
C ARG A 131 -15.89 -7.15 18.19
N SER A 132 -16.95 -6.36 18.00
CA SER A 132 -17.04 -5.04 18.62
C SER A 132 -17.11 -5.18 20.15
N PRO A 133 -16.25 -4.48 20.91
CA PRO A 133 -16.26 -4.56 22.37
C PRO A 133 -17.52 -3.94 23.00
N LEU A 134 -18.18 -3.01 22.30
CA LEU A 134 -19.40 -2.35 22.78
C LEU A 134 -20.70 -3.03 22.29
N PHE A 135 -20.64 -3.74 21.16
CA PHE A 135 -21.82 -4.32 20.52
C PHE A 135 -21.47 -5.73 20.04
N PRO A 136 -21.51 -6.76 20.90
CA PRO A 136 -20.99 -8.09 20.58
C PRO A 136 -21.60 -8.75 19.33
N TRP A 137 -22.82 -8.37 18.95
CA TRP A 137 -23.49 -8.82 17.72
C TRP A 137 -22.97 -8.14 16.44
N ARG A 138 -22.08 -7.14 16.55
CA ARG A 138 -21.46 -6.45 15.41
C ARG A 138 -19.99 -6.80 15.28
N ARG A 139 -19.55 -6.92 14.03
CA ARG A 139 -18.14 -7.02 13.65
C ARG A 139 -17.61 -5.64 13.30
N LYS A 140 -16.38 -5.35 13.71
CA LYS A 140 -15.59 -4.22 13.21
C LYS A 140 -14.60 -4.75 12.18
N SER A 141 -14.31 -3.93 11.17
CA SER A 141 -13.34 -4.25 10.13
C SER A 141 -12.45 -3.04 9.83
N ARG A 142 -11.22 -3.33 9.39
CA ARG A 142 -10.28 -2.38 8.81
C ARG A 142 -9.53 -3.08 7.69
N THR A 143 -9.50 -2.50 6.51
CA THR A 143 -8.69 -2.99 5.40
C THR A 143 -7.54 -2.04 5.12
N TYR A 144 -6.35 -2.60 4.96
CA TYR A 144 -5.12 -1.92 4.58
C TYR A 144 -4.82 -2.29 3.14
N ALA A 145 -5.19 -1.43 2.19
CA ALA A 145 -5.01 -1.68 0.77
C ALA A 145 -3.64 -1.15 0.31
N TRP A 146 -2.84 -2.02 -0.28
CA TRP A 146 -1.50 -1.74 -0.78
C TRP A 146 -1.36 -2.16 -2.26
N PRO A 147 -2.05 -1.47 -3.17
CA PRO A 147 -1.96 -1.76 -4.61
C PRO A 147 -0.54 -1.53 -5.15
N PRO A 148 -0.19 -2.09 -6.33
CA PRO A 148 1.15 -1.93 -6.93
C PRO A 148 1.66 -0.48 -6.95
N ALA A 149 0.79 0.48 -7.27
CA ALA A 149 1.12 1.91 -7.31
C ALA A 149 1.57 2.49 -5.95
N LEU A 150 1.14 1.93 -4.82
CA LEU A 150 1.65 2.29 -3.49
C LEU A 150 2.86 1.44 -3.11
N ARG A 151 2.84 0.14 -3.45
CA ARG A 151 3.94 -0.80 -3.18
C ARG A 151 5.25 -0.30 -3.78
N PHE A 152 5.33 -0.13 -5.09
CA PHE A 152 6.58 0.28 -5.77
C PHE A 152 6.94 1.74 -5.54
N ALA A 153 6.04 2.53 -4.95
CA ALA A 153 6.36 3.87 -4.46
C ALA A 153 6.90 3.85 -3.02
N SER A 154 7.04 2.68 -2.39
CA SER A 154 7.41 2.51 -0.97
C SER A 154 6.51 3.30 -0.02
N ARG A 155 5.23 3.49 -0.38
CA ARG A 155 4.25 4.25 0.42
C ARG A 155 3.50 3.33 1.36
N GLN A 156 3.04 3.87 2.50
CA GLN A 156 2.20 3.13 3.44
C GLN A 156 0.87 2.70 2.80
N PRO A 157 0.30 1.55 3.20
CA PRO A 157 -1.00 1.10 2.72
C PRO A 157 -2.10 2.08 3.10
N LYS A 158 -3.10 2.19 2.22
CA LYS A 158 -4.27 3.02 2.46
C LYS A 158 -5.22 2.31 3.42
N LEU A 159 -5.45 2.92 4.58
CA LEU A 159 -6.46 2.46 5.52
C LEU A 159 -7.87 2.78 5.01
N LEU A 160 -8.71 1.75 4.92
CA LEU A 160 -10.10 1.79 4.50
C LEU A 160 -11.00 1.33 5.64
N ARG A 161 -12.16 1.99 5.77
CA ARG A 161 -13.18 1.68 6.76
C ARG A 161 -14.56 1.93 6.17
N TRP A 162 -15.56 1.19 6.63
CA TRP A 162 -16.98 1.45 6.31
C TRP A 162 -17.22 1.47 4.79
N GLN A 163 -17.91 2.50 4.28
CA GLN A 163 -18.22 2.63 2.87
C GLN A 163 -16.99 2.61 1.95
N ALA A 164 -15.83 3.11 2.41
CA ALA A 164 -14.61 3.08 1.60
C ALA A 164 -14.07 1.65 1.42
N GLU A 165 -14.26 0.80 2.43
CA GLU A 165 -13.92 -0.62 2.41
C GLU A 165 -14.90 -1.39 1.52
N SER A 166 -16.21 -1.16 1.66
CA SER A 166 -17.23 -1.76 0.78
C SER A 166 -16.98 -1.44 -0.69
N ARG A 167 -16.79 -0.16 -1.04
CA ARG A 167 -16.48 0.27 -2.42
C ARG A 167 -15.16 -0.28 -2.94
N PHE A 168 -14.19 -0.49 -2.06
CA PHE A 168 -12.94 -1.13 -2.45
C PHE A 168 -13.20 -2.57 -2.86
N PHE A 169 -13.90 -3.36 -2.03
CA PHE A 169 -14.18 -4.76 -2.35
C PHE A 169 -15.13 -4.95 -3.53
N GLU A 170 -16.13 -4.09 -3.68
CA GLU A 170 -17.00 -4.09 -4.88
C GLU A 170 -16.19 -3.92 -6.15
N ARG A 171 -15.22 -3.00 -6.17
CA ARG A 171 -14.33 -2.81 -7.34
C ARG A 171 -13.30 -3.92 -7.49
N ALA A 172 -12.71 -4.34 -6.39
CA ALA A 172 -11.67 -5.36 -6.40
C ALA A 172 -12.23 -6.71 -6.90
N HIS A 173 -13.50 -7.00 -6.67
CA HIS A 173 -14.14 -8.23 -7.14
C HIS A 173 -14.94 -8.07 -8.44
N ASP A 174 -15.01 -6.87 -9.02
CA ASP A 174 -15.71 -6.67 -10.29
C ASP A 174 -14.93 -7.36 -11.43
N PRO A 175 -15.49 -8.39 -12.09
CA PRO A 175 -14.80 -9.14 -13.13
C PRO A 175 -14.42 -8.33 -14.36
N ARG A 176 -14.92 -7.09 -14.50
CA ARG A 176 -14.52 -6.16 -15.57
C ARG A 176 -13.14 -5.54 -15.32
N ASN A 177 -12.68 -5.54 -14.07
CA ASN A 177 -11.37 -5.01 -13.69
C ASN A 177 -10.25 -6.06 -13.76
N ASN A 178 -10.60 -7.34 -13.97
CA ASN A 178 -9.64 -8.42 -14.10
C ASN A 178 -8.85 -8.31 -15.41
N SER A 179 -7.55 -8.01 -15.29
CA SER A 179 -6.63 -7.90 -16.43
C SER A 179 -6.47 -9.19 -17.25
N ALA A 180 -6.69 -10.36 -16.65
CA ALA A 180 -6.56 -11.65 -17.33
C ALA A 180 -7.78 -12.02 -18.19
N ARG A 181 -8.84 -11.22 -18.16
CA ARG A 181 -10.07 -11.49 -18.91
C ARG A 181 -9.87 -11.18 -20.40
N LEU A 182 -10.36 -12.06 -21.28
CA LEU A 182 -10.41 -11.79 -22.72
C LEU A 182 -11.24 -10.52 -23.00
N GLY A 183 -10.71 -9.64 -23.86
CA GLY A 183 -11.33 -8.36 -24.16
C GLY A 183 -11.24 -7.32 -23.03
N PHE A 184 -10.34 -7.53 -22.05
CA PHE A 184 -10.10 -6.55 -21.01
C PHE A 184 -9.68 -5.19 -21.59
N THR A 185 -10.35 -4.14 -21.10
CA THR A 185 -9.98 -2.75 -21.36
C THR A 185 -9.71 -2.08 -20.03
N ARG A 186 -8.53 -1.45 -19.88
CA ARG A 186 -8.14 -0.77 -18.65
C ARG A 186 -9.19 0.29 -18.28
N PRO A 187 -9.75 0.26 -17.06
CA PRO A 187 -10.78 1.22 -16.70
C PRO A 187 -10.20 2.63 -16.55
N LYS A 188 -10.99 3.65 -16.91
CA LYS A 188 -10.55 5.06 -16.87
C LYS A 188 -10.13 5.57 -15.50
N TRP A 189 -10.66 4.97 -14.42
CA TRP A 189 -10.31 5.32 -13.05
C TRP A 189 -9.01 4.67 -12.58
N ALA A 190 -8.50 3.66 -13.30
CA ALA A 190 -7.25 3.00 -12.94
C ALA A 190 -6.11 4.02 -12.89
N PRO A 191 -5.12 3.83 -12.01
CA PRO A 191 -3.98 4.72 -11.95
C PRO A 191 -3.29 4.80 -13.32
N PRO A 192 -2.86 6.00 -13.76
CA PRO A 192 -2.13 6.14 -15.01
C PRO A 192 -0.81 5.39 -14.93
N GLN A 193 -0.37 4.89 -16.08
CA GLN A 193 0.87 4.13 -16.23
C GLN A 193 1.88 4.92 -17.03
N ALA A 194 3.17 4.67 -16.78
CA ALA A 194 4.24 5.14 -17.64
C ALA A 194 4.04 4.65 -19.09
N THR A 195 4.46 5.47 -20.04
CA THR A 195 4.32 5.19 -21.48
C THR A 195 5.64 4.64 -22.02
N ALA A 196 5.61 3.49 -22.69
CA ALA A 196 6.77 3.02 -23.44
C ALA A 196 7.01 3.94 -24.64
N ALA A 197 8.24 4.39 -24.80
CA ALA A 197 8.67 5.21 -25.93
C ALA A 197 9.52 4.36 -26.90
N THR A 198 9.48 4.77 -28.17
CA THR A 198 10.31 4.26 -29.27
C THR A 198 11.05 5.45 -29.88
N ASP A 199 12.15 5.24 -30.63
CA ASP A 199 12.85 6.35 -31.29
C ASP A 199 11.93 7.27 -32.12
N PRO A 200 10.99 6.75 -32.94
CA PRO A 200 10.06 7.59 -33.69
C PRO A 200 9.15 8.47 -32.81
N THR A 201 8.84 8.03 -31.59
CA THR A 201 7.92 8.72 -30.70
C THR A 201 8.63 9.57 -29.65
N PHE A 202 9.89 9.27 -29.34
CA PHE A 202 10.63 9.88 -28.23
C PHE A 202 10.69 11.41 -28.33
N ASN A 203 11.02 11.94 -29.51
CA ASN A 203 11.15 13.39 -29.71
C ASN A 203 9.82 14.12 -29.45
N ALA A 204 8.70 13.59 -29.95
CA ALA A 204 7.37 14.15 -29.70
C ALA A 204 6.96 14.03 -28.21
N LEU A 205 7.32 12.93 -27.54
CA LEU A 205 6.96 12.70 -26.14
C LEU A 205 7.77 13.56 -25.16
N VAL A 206 8.99 13.95 -25.53
CA VAL A 206 9.95 14.67 -24.67
C VAL A 206 10.19 16.12 -25.11
N ALA A 207 10.64 16.33 -26.35
CA ALA A 207 11.05 17.66 -26.83
C ALA A 207 9.87 18.58 -27.12
N GLU A 208 8.78 18.03 -27.67
CA GLU A 208 7.55 18.77 -27.96
C GLU A 208 6.64 18.91 -26.72
N ASN A 209 7.00 18.24 -25.62
CA ASN A 209 6.27 18.31 -24.37
C ASN A 209 6.68 19.56 -23.57
N LYS A 210 5.72 20.47 -23.35
CA LYS A 210 5.89 21.68 -22.54
C LYS A 210 5.91 21.42 -21.02
N GLY A 211 5.64 20.19 -20.61
CA GLY A 211 5.62 19.75 -19.23
C GLY A 211 6.95 19.14 -18.77
N VAL A 212 6.91 18.53 -17.59
CA VAL A 212 8.04 17.78 -17.04
C VAL A 212 7.90 16.31 -17.44
N VAL A 213 8.97 15.74 -17.98
CA VAL A 213 9.01 14.35 -18.44
C VAL A 213 10.14 13.61 -17.73
N LEU A 214 9.80 12.57 -16.97
CA LEU A 214 10.78 11.65 -16.41
C LEU A 214 10.93 10.47 -17.37
N VAL A 215 12.17 10.16 -17.77
CA VAL A 215 12.48 9.02 -18.62
C VAL A 215 13.36 8.06 -17.85
N GLY A 216 12.91 6.81 -17.71
CA GLY A 216 13.75 5.71 -17.27
C GLY A 216 14.28 4.95 -18.47
N PHE A 217 15.60 4.82 -18.56
CA PHE A 217 16.32 4.02 -19.54
C PHE A 217 16.78 2.72 -18.89
N GLY A 218 16.55 1.61 -19.58
CA GLY A 218 17.04 0.31 -19.19
C GLY A 218 17.14 -0.61 -20.39
N ALA A 219 17.51 -1.87 -20.14
CA ALA A 219 17.78 -2.81 -21.22
C ALA A 219 17.06 -4.13 -21.00
N ALA A 220 16.59 -4.74 -22.10
CA ALA A 220 15.82 -5.98 -22.05
C ALA A 220 16.64 -7.14 -21.43
N TRP A 221 17.95 -7.16 -21.65
CA TRP A 221 18.86 -8.17 -21.10
C TRP A 221 19.01 -8.12 -19.57
N GLN A 222 18.54 -7.06 -18.90
CA GLN A 222 18.49 -7.00 -17.44
C GLN A 222 17.33 -7.81 -16.83
N GLY A 223 16.43 -8.35 -17.66
CA GLY A 223 15.36 -9.26 -17.23
C GLY A 223 14.47 -8.70 -16.12
N GLU A 224 14.23 -9.50 -15.07
CA GLU A 224 13.38 -9.12 -13.92
C GLU A 224 13.81 -7.82 -13.23
N PHE A 225 15.10 -7.49 -13.25
CA PHE A 225 15.57 -6.24 -12.67
C PHE A 225 15.02 -5.03 -13.43
N TRP A 226 15.00 -5.06 -14.78
CA TRP A 226 14.37 -4.00 -15.58
C TRP A 226 12.85 -3.98 -15.40
N LEU A 227 12.20 -5.14 -15.32
CA LEU A 227 10.77 -5.23 -15.06
C LEU A 227 10.38 -4.61 -13.70
N GLY A 228 11.20 -4.81 -12.66
CA GLY A 228 11.03 -4.15 -11.36
C GLY A 228 11.09 -2.61 -11.47
N VAL A 229 12.08 -2.10 -12.23
CA VAL A 229 12.21 -0.66 -12.49
C VAL A 229 11.01 -0.11 -13.28
N GLN A 230 10.50 -0.84 -14.26
CA GLN A 230 9.29 -0.44 -15.00
C GLN A 230 8.07 -0.32 -14.09
N ARG A 231 7.87 -1.25 -13.14
CA ARG A 231 6.79 -1.18 -12.15
C ARG A 231 6.89 0.05 -11.26
N MET A 232 8.11 0.40 -10.85
CA MET A 232 8.38 1.65 -10.15
C MET A 232 8.10 2.88 -11.03
N LEU A 233 8.44 2.87 -12.32
CA LEU A 233 8.08 3.94 -13.26
C LEU A 233 6.55 4.06 -13.44
N HIS A 234 5.82 2.95 -13.47
CA HIS A 234 4.36 2.97 -13.46
C HIS A 234 3.82 3.58 -12.14
N ALA A 235 4.40 3.25 -10.99
CA ALA A 235 4.04 3.87 -9.72
C ALA A 235 4.37 5.37 -9.68
N LEU A 236 5.49 5.81 -10.27
CA LEU A 236 5.80 7.24 -10.47
C LEU A 236 4.71 7.93 -11.27
N ALA A 237 4.32 7.34 -12.41
CA ALA A 237 3.26 7.88 -13.25
C ALA A 237 1.95 8.05 -12.47
N ALA A 238 1.55 7.01 -11.72
CA ALA A 238 0.35 7.03 -10.90
C ALA A 238 0.36 8.12 -9.82
N ASN A 239 1.50 8.31 -9.14
CA ASN A 239 1.61 9.20 -7.99
C ASN A 239 1.85 10.67 -8.35
N TYR A 240 2.43 10.93 -9.53
CA TYR A 240 2.73 12.30 -9.99
C TYR A 240 1.81 12.79 -11.10
N ALA A 241 0.93 11.96 -11.65
CA ALA A 241 -0.05 12.43 -12.64
C ALA A 241 -0.97 13.55 -12.09
N PRO A 242 -1.40 14.48 -12.94
CA PRO A 242 -0.97 14.69 -14.34
C PRO A 242 0.31 15.55 -14.47
N ARG A 243 1.00 15.84 -13.35
CA ARG A 243 2.08 16.83 -13.28
C ARG A 243 3.35 16.41 -14.01
N ILE A 244 3.66 15.10 -13.99
CA ILE A 244 4.84 14.53 -14.64
C ILE A 244 4.39 13.44 -15.59
N LYS A 245 4.89 13.50 -16.83
CA LYS A 245 4.80 12.37 -17.75
C LYS A 245 5.97 11.43 -17.50
N VAL A 246 5.71 10.15 -17.35
CA VAL A 246 6.76 9.16 -17.14
C VAL A 246 6.87 8.27 -18.36
N LEU A 247 8.08 8.12 -18.88
CA LEU A 247 8.40 7.30 -20.03
C LEU A 247 9.32 6.14 -19.63
N ILE A 248 9.07 4.99 -20.26
CA ILE A 248 9.95 3.83 -20.22
C ILE A 248 10.65 3.75 -21.57
N VAL A 249 11.98 3.70 -21.55
CA VAL A 249 12.81 3.53 -22.74
C VAL A 249 13.66 2.28 -22.57
N THR A 250 13.37 1.28 -23.40
CA THR A 250 14.23 0.12 -23.60
C THR A 250 15.26 0.49 -24.66
N ILE A 251 16.55 0.39 -24.36
CA ILE A 251 17.62 0.88 -25.25
C ILE A 251 17.64 0.18 -26.61
N GLU A 252 17.20 -1.07 -26.67
CA GLU A 252 17.07 -1.85 -27.90
C GLU A 252 15.98 -1.28 -28.82
N ASP A 253 14.92 -0.68 -28.25
CA ASP A 253 13.82 -0.05 -28.99
C ASP A 253 14.08 1.44 -29.30
N CYS A 254 15.07 2.04 -28.64
CA CYS A 254 15.45 3.45 -28.80
C CYS A 254 16.98 3.67 -28.88
N PRO A 255 17.70 3.06 -29.84
CA PRO A 255 19.15 3.19 -29.93
C PRO A 255 19.62 4.65 -30.12
N ILE A 256 18.86 5.48 -30.82
CA ILE A 256 19.21 6.90 -31.03
C ILE A 256 19.11 7.66 -29.70
N ALA A 257 17.98 7.55 -28.99
CA ALA A 257 17.83 8.19 -27.70
C ALA A 257 18.85 7.66 -26.67
N ALA A 258 19.11 6.35 -26.66
CA ALA A 258 20.07 5.71 -25.77
C ALA A 258 21.48 6.28 -25.99
N SER A 259 21.94 6.38 -27.24
CA SER A 259 23.28 6.92 -27.58
C SER A 259 23.48 8.37 -27.12
N LYS A 260 22.39 9.16 -27.11
CA LYS A 260 22.43 10.58 -26.77
C LYS A 260 22.35 10.86 -25.28
N TYR A 261 21.59 10.06 -24.53
CA TYR A 261 21.20 10.38 -23.15
C TYR A 261 21.74 9.42 -22.09
N THR A 262 22.39 8.33 -22.47
CA THR A 262 22.89 7.33 -21.52
C THR A 262 24.41 7.24 -21.55
N THR A 263 25.00 6.78 -20.44
CA THR A 263 26.46 6.65 -20.24
C THR A 263 26.91 5.18 -20.20
N GLY A 264 26.03 4.23 -20.55
CA GLY A 264 26.30 2.79 -20.54
C GLY A 264 26.06 2.09 -19.19
N THR A 265 25.67 2.82 -18.15
CA THR A 265 25.21 2.25 -16.86
C THR A 265 23.69 2.26 -16.81
N PHE A 266 23.07 1.14 -16.42
CA PHE A 266 21.61 0.97 -16.37
C PHE A 266 21.15 0.38 -15.02
N PRO A 267 19.98 0.80 -14.50
CA PRO A 267 19.06 1.77 -15.08
C PRO A 267 19.60 3.19 -14.97
N HIS A 268 19.10 4.06 -15.84
CA HIS A 268 19.45 5.46 -15.87
C HIS A 268 18.17 6.28 -15.96
N PHE A 269 18.01 7.29 -15.10
CA PHE A 269 16.84 8.17 -15.08
C PHE A 269 17.24 9.59 -15.50
N LYS A 270 16.47 10.21 -16.40
CA LYS A 270 16.65 11.60 -16.84
C LYS A 270 15.34 12.35 -16.67
N LEU A 271 15.40 13.52 -16.04
CA LEU A 271 14.28 14.44 -15.94
C LEU A 271 14.44 15.54 -17.00
N PHE A 272 13.43 15.69 -17.83
CA PHE A 272 13.37 16.70 -18.87
C PHE A 272 12.36 17.78 -18.51
N ARG A 273 12.67 19.02 -18.87
CA ARG A 273 11.75 20.16 -18.85
C ARG A 273 11.96 20.94 -20.13
N ASN A 274 10.90 21.15 -20.91
CA ASN A 274 10.97 21.83 -22.20
C ASN A 274 12.03 21.21 -23.14
N GLY A 275 12.10 19.88 -23.20
CA GLY A 275 13.07 19.15 -24.02
C GLY A 275 14.53 19.15 -23.53
N GLN A 276 14.85 19.85 -22.44
CA GLN A 276 16.20 19.88 -21.87
C GLN A 276 16.30 19.01 -20.63
N VAL A 277 17.43 18.31 -20.46
CA VAL A 277 17.72 17.54 -19.25
C VAL A 277 18.00 18.52 -18.11
N VAL A 278 17.21 18.44 -17.04
CA VAL A 278 17.36 19.28 -15.85
C VAL A 278 17.88 18.51 -14.65
N ALA A 279 17.73 17.18 -14.62
CA ALA A 279 18.31 16.32 -13.59
C ALA A 279 18.54 14.90 -14.11
N SER A 280 19.41 14.16 -13.42
CA SER A 280 19.68 12.75 -13.70
C SER A 280 19.93 11.97 -12.42
N HIS A 281 19.60 10.69 -12.45
CA HIS A 281 19.94 9.73 -11.42
C HIS A 281 20.39 8.44 -12.10
N ASP A 282 21.57 7.95 -11.74
CA ASP A 282 22.20 6.83 -12.41
C ASP A 282 22.29 5.67 -11.42
N GLY A 283 21.97 4.46 -11.89
CA GLY A 283 22.03 3.25 -11.07
C GLY A 283 20.70 2.87 -10.42
N ALA A 284 20.75 1.71 -9.76
CA ALA A 284 19.61 1.15 -9.05
C ALA A 284 19.30 1.96 -7.79
N GLY A 285 18.01 2.09 -7.46
CA GLY A 285 17.58 2.73 -6.24
C GLY A 285 16.14 2.38 -5.93
N SER A 286 15.75 2.55 -4.67
CA SER A 286 14.34 2.57 -4.32
C SER A 286 13.69 3.87 -4.81
N MET A 287 12.36 3.89 -4.86
CA MET A 287 11.62 5.09 -5.22
C MET A 287 12.03 6.34 -4.41
N PRO A 288 12.13 6.29 -3.05
CA PRO A 288 12.66 7.41 -2.27
C PRO A 288 14.05 7.90 -2.70
N ASP A 289 14.96 7.00 -3.07
CA ASP A 289 16.32 7.36 -3.48
C ASP A 289 16.31 8.16 -4.79
N ILE A 290 15.49 7.73 -5.74
CA ILE A 290 15.31 8.41 -7.03
C ILE A 290 14.59 9.74 -6.84
N GLU A 291 13.53 9.78 -6.03
CA GLU A 291 12.83 11.03 -5.70
C GLU A 291 13.78 12.03 -5.04
N ALA A 292 14.66 11.58 -4.13
CA ALA A 292 15.67 12.43 -3.50
C ALA A 292 16.68 12.97 -4.52
N GLY A 293 17.17 12.13 -5.44
CA GLY A 293 18.08 12.57 -6.50
C GLY A 293 17.46 13.58 -7.46
N LEU A 294 16.13 13.55 -7.63
CA LEU A 294 15.38 14.45 -8.52
C LEU A 294 14.68 15.61 -7.77
N ALA A 295 14.76 15.63 -6.44
CA ALA A 295 13.97 16.49 -5.55
C ALA A 295 14.02 18.00 -5.88
N PRO A 296 15.17 18.60 -6.27
CA PRO A 296 15.22 20.03 -6.59
C PRO A 296 14.23 20.44 -7.69
N HIS A 297 13.91 19.51 -8.61
CA HIS A 297 13.04 19.76 -9.74
C HIS A 297 11.62 19.19 -9.54
N LEU A 298 11.46 18.18 -8.68
CA LEU A 298 10.16 17.61 -8.31
C LEU A 298 9.40 18.48 -7.29
N THR A 299 10.10 19.16 -6.38
CA THR A 299 9.47 19.95 -5.30
C THR A 299 8.73 21.18 -5.83
N SER A 300 9.22 21.76 -6.94
CA SER A 300 8.52 22.84 -7.67
C SER A 300 7.15 22.45 -8.24
N LEU A 301 6.81 21.15 -8.19
CA LEU A 301 5.57 20.58 -8.71
C LEU A 301 4.63 20.09 -7.59
N ARG A 302 5.01 20.21 -6.31
CA ARG A 302 4.20 19.71 -5.17
C ARG A 302 2.92 20.50 -4.98
#